data_AF-A0AAV9JZ37-F1
#
_entry.id   AF-A0AAV9JZ37-F1
#
_cell.length_a   1.000
_cell.length_b   1.000
_cell.length_c   1.000
_cell.angle_alpha   90.00
_cell.angle_beta   90.00
_cell.angle_gamma   90.00
#
_symmetry.space_group_name_H-M   'P 1'
#
loop_
_entity.id
_entity.type
_entity.pdbx_description
1 polymer ?
#
loop_
_entity_poly.entity_id
_entity_poly.type
_entity_poly.pdbx_seq_one_letter_code
_entity_poly.pdbx_strand_id
1 'polypeptide(L)'
;MEYSNEARVHHCSYAELSQTLDNHRYEYCHEGSLDLLTEPNHPLYTRIQTLQIASTIVLLAAGQDFLKEAGQILAGMDQSEVQVRLLEEDNEIMKADLAVLALEEGFVRSRPRESRE
;
A
#
# COMPACT_ATOMS: atom_id res chain seq x y z
N MET A 1 16.18 -22.48 -8.29
CA MET A 1 16.24 -21.05 -8.63
C MET A 1 16.97 -20.37 -7.49
N GLU A 2 18.17 -19.86 -7.73
CA GLU A 2 18.89 -19.07 -6.73
C GLU A 2 18.27 -17.69 -6.63
N TYR A 3 17.97 -17.27 -5.41
CA TYR A 3 17.48 -15.94 -5.10
C TYR A 3 18.61 -14.94 -5.37
N SER A 4 18.47 -14.07 -6.37
CA SER A 4 19.52 -13.13 -6.73
C SER A 4 19.82 -12.18 -5.55
N ASN A 5 21.07 -11.72 -5.43
CA ASN A 5 21.44 -10.78 -4.37
C ASN A 5 20.59 -9.49 -4.42
N GLU A 6 20.23 -9.03 -5.61
CA GLU A 6 19.34 -7.87 -5.81
C GLU A 6 17.94 -8.13 -5.24
N ALA A 7 17.34 -9.29 -5.52
CA ALA A 7 16.05 -9.65 -4.94
C ALA A 7 16.11 -9.71 -3.40
N ARG A 8 17.24 -10.17 -2.82
CA ARG A 8 17.43 -10.18 -1.36
C ARG A 8 17.47 -8.76 -0.79
N VAL A 9 18.17 -7.85 -1.45
CA VAL A 9 18.27 -6.45 -1.02
C VAL A 9 16.88 -5.82 -0.99
N HIS A 10 16.10 -5.94 -2.07
CA HIS A 10 14.76 -5.37 -2.10
C HIS A 10 13.81 -6.01 -1.07
N HIS A 11 13.92 -7.31 -0.83
CA HIS A 11 13.13 -7.98 0.21
C HIS A 11 13.51 -7.51 1.62
N CYS A 12 14.81 -7.29 1.88
CA CYS A 12 15.27 -6.70 3.14
C CYS A 12 14.76 -5.27 3.33
N SER A 13 14.81 -4.42 2.30
CA SER A 13 14.29 -3.06 2.37
C SER A 13 12.79 -3.03 2.65
N TYR A 14 12.02 -3.91 2.01
CA TYR A 14 10.59 -4.06 2.32
C TYR A 14 10.34 -4.54 3.75
N ALA A 15 11.11 -5.52 4.24
CA ALA A 15 10.97 -6.01 5.61
C ALA A 15 11.25 -4.90 6.64
N GLU A 16 12.21 -4.02 6.36
CA GLU A 16 12.47 -2.83 7.18
C GLU A 16 11.26 -1.88 7.18
N LEU A 17 10.66 -1.61 6.01
CA LEU A 17 9.44 -0.80 5.93
C LEU A 17 8.29 -1.39 6.74
N SER A 18 8.02 -2.69 6.59
CA SER A 18 6.99 -3.38 7.37
C SER A 18 7.24 -3.22 8.88
N GLN A 19 8.48 -3.40 9.32
CA GLN A 19 8.85 -3.22 10.72
C GLN A 19 8.68 -1.76 11.18
N THR A 20 8.93 -0.78 10.31
CA THR A 20 8.72 0.63 10.65
C THR A 20 7.25 0.99 10.80
N LEU A 21 6.39 0.40 9.96
CA LEU A 21 4.94 0.51 10.06
C LEU A 21 4.44 -0.06 11.40
N ASP A 22 4.87 -1.28 11.75
CA ASP A 22 4.51 -1.94 13.01
C ASP A 22 4.95 -1.12 14.24
N ASN A 23 6.09 -0.44 14.14
CA ASN A 23 6.61 0.44 15.19
C ASN A 23 6.04 1.87 15.15
N HIS A 24 5.00 2.11 14.36
CA HIS A 24 4.31 3.40 14.25
C HIS A 24 5.23 4.56 13.81
N ARG A 25 6.32 4.25 13.09
CA ARG A 25 7.26 5.25 12.54
C ARG A 25 6.80 5.69 11.16
N TYR A 26 5.61 6.30 11.09
CA TYR A 26 4.91 6.56 9.83
C TYR A 26 5.66 7.50 8.88
N GLU A 27 6.34 8.54 9.40
CA GLU A 27 7.13 9.45 8.57
C GLU A 27 8.28 8.71 7.85
N TYR A 28 9.03 7.89 8.59
CA TYR A 28 10.11 7.09 8.01
C TYR A 28 9.58 6.03 7.04
N CYS A 29 8.46 5.40 7.39
CA CYS A 29 7.80 4.43 6.52
C CYS A 29 7.35 5.08 5.20
N HIS A 30 6.85 6.31 5.27
CA HIS A 30 6.41 7.08 4.12
C HIS A 30 7.58 7.42 3.19
N GLU A 31 8.64 8.02 3.74
CA GLU A 31 9.84 8.37 2.97
C GLU A 31 10.46 7.14 2.31
N GLY A 32 10.69 6.06 3.08
CA GLY A 32 11.29 4.84 2.54
C GLY A 32 10.39 4.11 1.53
N SER A 33 9.07 4.22 1.66
CA SER A 33 8.14 3.69 0.64
C SER A 33 8.28 4.44 -0.68
N LEU A 34 8.36 5.77 -0.64
CA LEU A 34 8.56 6.57 -1.84
C LEU A 34 9.91 6.28 -2.49
N ASP A 35 10.98 6.18 -1.70
CA ASP A 35 12.31 5.85 -2.19
C ASP A 35 12.29 4.53 -2.97
N LEU A 36 11.74 3.46 -2.37
CA LEU A 36 11.64 2.14 -3.00
C LEU A 36 10.78 2.15 -4.27
N LEU A 37 9.72 2.95 -4.31
CA LEU A 37 8.86 3.07 -5.51
C LEU A 37 9.53 3.82 -6.66
N THR A 38 10.56 4.63 -6.38
CA THR A 38 11.37 5.30 -7.41
C THR A 38 12.52 4.45 -7.94
N GLU A 39 12.84 3.33 -7.29
CA GLU A 39 13.91 2.45 -7.74
C GLU A 39 13.58 1.78 -9.08
N PRO A 40 14.47 1.86 -10.08
CA PRO A 40 14.29 1.17 -11.35
C PRO A 40 14.44 -0.34 -11.16
N ASN A 41 13.63 -1.11 -11.91
CA ASN A 41 13.65 -2.59 -11.90
C ASN A 41 13.31 -3.24 -10.56
N HIS A 42 12.60 -2.54 -9.68
CA HIS A 42 12.13 -3.11 -8.43
C HIS A 42 11.23 -4.34 -8.69
N PRO A 43 11.46 -5.48 -8.00
CA PRO A 43 10.65 -6.69 -8.21
C PRO A 43 9.16 -6.42 -8.05
N LEU A 44 8.34 -6.92 -8.98
CA LEU A 44 6.90 -6.59 -9.04
C LEU A 44 6.17 -6.91 -7.73
N TYR A 45 6.47 -8.07 -7.13
CA TYR A 45 5.94 -8.48 -5.83
C TYR A 45 6.23 -7.45 -4.74
N THR A 46 7.50 -7.05 -4.61
CA THR A 46 7.91 -6.05 -3.62
C THR A 46 7.30 -4.68 -3.92
N ARG A 47 7.19 -4.30 -5.19
CA ARG A 47 6.54 -3.04 -5.61
C ARG A 47 5.08 -3.00 -5.16
N ILE A 48 4.32 -4.07 -5.41
CA ILE A 48 2.92 -4.18 -5.00
C ILE A 48 2.80 -4.04 -3.48
N GLN A 49 3.63 -4.75 -2.72
CA GLN A 49 3.59 -4.71 -1.26
C GLN A 49 3.97 -3.33 -0.72
N THR A 50 4.95 -2.64 -1.32
CA THR A 50 5.31 -1.26 -0.95
C THR A 50 4.17 -0.28 -1.27
N LEU A 51 3.47 -0.44 -2.40
CA LEU A 51 2.28 0.37 -2.72
C LEU A 51 1.16 0.15 -1.69
N GLN A 52 0.95 -1.10 -1.26
CA GLN A 52 0.00 -1.43 -0.20
C GLN A 52 0.40 -0.76 1.12
N ILE A 53 1.64 -0.89 1.58
CA ILE A 53 2.13 -0.19 2.79
C ILE A 53 1.92 1.32 2.68
N ALA A 54 2.37 1.94 1.58
CA ALA A 54 2.25 3.36 1.35
C ALA A 54 0.79 3.83 1.45
N SER A 55 -0.16 3.04 0.94
CA SER A 55 -1.58 3.38 1.00
C SER A 55 -2.15 3.52 2.41
N THR A 56 -1.55 2.87 3.41
CA THR A 56 -2.01 2.89 4.81
C THR A 56 -1.54 4.10 5.60
N ILE A 57 -0.52 4.82 5.09
CA ILE A 57 0.17 5.90 5.81
C ILE A 57 0.05 7.26 5.13
N VAL A 58 -0.68 7.34 4.02
CA VAL A 58 -0.94 8.59 3.27
C VAL A 58 -2.40 9.03 3.38
N LEU A 59 -2.69 10.21 2.83
CA LEU A 59 -4.05 10.70 2.69
C LEU A 59 -4.89 9.75 1.81
N LEU A 60 -6.17 9.60 2.15
CA LEU A 60 -7.15 8.73 1.47
C LEU A 60 -7.06 8.74 -0.06
N ALA A 61 -7.03 9.92 -0.68
CA ALA A 61 -6.96 10.03 -2.15
C ALA A 61 -5.67 9.42 -2.72
N ALA A 62 -4.52 9.71 -2.09
CA ALA A 62 -3.24 9.13 -2.51
C ALA A 62 -3.20 7.62 -2.23
N GLY A 63 -3.81 7.16 -1.14
CA GLY A 63 -3.91 5.74 -0.83
C GLY A 63 -4.69 4.96 -1.89
N GLN A 64 -5.79 5.53 -2.38
CA GLN A 64 -6.56 4.95 -3.49
C GLN A 64 -5.74 4.87 -4.78
N ASP A 65 -4.95 5.90 -5.08
CA ASP A 65 -4.09 5.90 -6.27
C ASP A 65 -3.00 4.81 -6.18
N PHE A 66 -2.40 4.60 -5.01
CA PHE A 66 -1.44 3.51 -4.82
C PHE A 66 -2.07 2.12 -4.97
N LEU A 67 -3.25 1.87 -4.38
CA LEU A 67 -3.94 0.57 -4.53
C LEU A 67 -4.46 0.35 -5.96
N LYS A 68 -4.75 1.43 -6.69
CA LYS A 68 -5.08 1.36 -8.12
C LYS A 68 -3.86 0.96 -8.95
N GLU A 69 -2.70 1.56 -8.70
CA GLU A 69 -1.44 1.16 -9.34
C GLU A 69 -1.10 -0.31 -9.03
N ALA A 70 -1.20 -0.72 -7.77
CA ALA A 70 -0.98 -2.10 -7.36
C ALA A 70 -1.88 -3.08 -8.12
N GLY A 71 -3.17 -2.75 -8.24
CA GLY A 71 -4.14 -3.54 -9.02
C GLY A 71 -3.81 -3.61 -10.51
N GLN A 72 -3.29 -2.53 -11.10
CA GLN A 72 -2.86 -2.52 -12.50
C GLN A 72 -1.66 -3.45 -12.73
N ILE A 73 -0.71 -3.49 -11.79
CA ILE A 73 0.44 -4.40 -11.87
C ILE A 73 -0.04 -5.85 -11.72
N LEU A 74 -0.88 -6.14 -10.72
CA LEU A 74 -1.45 -7.47 -10.47
C LEU A 74 -2.20 -8.02 -11.68
N ALA A 75 -2.97 -7.18 -12.39
CA ALA A 75 -3.67 -7.58 -13.60
C ALA A 75 -2.74 -8.05 -14.73
N GLY A 76 -1.45 -7.66 -14.70
CA GLY A 76 -0.42 -8.09 -15.65
C GLY A 76 0.36 -9.34 -15.22
N MET A 77 0.10 -9.89 -14.03
CA MET A 77 0.81 -11.05 -13.47
C MET A 77 0.06 -12.38 -13.70
N ASP A 78 0.74 -13.51 -13.49
CA ASP A 78 0.14 -14.83 -13.64
C ASP A 78 -0.81 -15.17 -12.48
N GLN A 79 -2.11 -15.17 -12.77
CA GLN A 79 -3.18 -15.43 -11.81
C GLN A 79 -3.28 -16.89 -11.34
N SER A 80 -2.54 -17.81 -11.97
CA SER A 80 -2.41 -19.18 -11.48
C SER A 80 -1.54 -19.26 -10.21
N GLU A 81 -0.63 -18.30 -10.02
CA GLU A 81 0.26 -18.21 -8.86
C GLU A 81 -0.52 -17.82 -7.61
N VAL A 82 -0.36 -18.62 -6.55
CA VAL A 82 -1.08 -18.41 -5.27
C VAL A 82 -0.75 -17.04 -4.67
N GLN A 83 0.51 -16.62 -4.79
CA GLN A 83 1.01 -15.37 -4.26
C GLN A 83 0.35 -14.15 -4.92
N VAL A 84 0.10 -14.21 -6.23
CA VAL A 84 -0.59 -13.15 -6.97
C VAL A 84 -2.03 -13.03 -6.49
N ARG A 85 -2.73 -14.15 -6.34
CA ARG A 85 -4.12 -14.14 -5.84
C ARG A 85 -4.23 -13.60 -4.42
N LEU A 86 -3.30 -13.96 -3.53
CA LEU A 86 -3.28 -13.41 -2.16
C LEU A 86 -3.07 -11.89 -2.17
N LEU A 87 -2.14 -11.39 -2.98
CA LEU A 87 -1.91 -9.94 -3.10
C LEU A 87 -3.11 -9.21 -3.71
N GLU A 88 -3.83 -9.84 -4.64
CA GLU A 88 -5.07 -9.29 -5.19
C GLU A 88 -6.19 -9.23 -4.14
N GLU A 89 -6.39 -10.31 -3.40
CA GLU A 89 -7.34 -10.36 -2.28
C GLU A 89 -7.03 -9.26 -1.24
N ASP A 90 -5.77 -9.14 -0.82
CA ASP A 90 -5.32 -8.08 0.10
C ASP A 90 -5.61 -6.69 -0.49
N ASN A 91 -5.29 -6.47 -1.76
CA ASN A 91 -5.52 -5.19 -2.43
C ASN A 91 -7.01 -4.81 -2.48
N GLU A 92 -7.90 -5.77 -2.72
CA GLU A 92 -9.35 -5.52 -2.72
C GLU A 92 -9.91 -5.25 -1.32
N ILE A 93 -9.42 -5.96 -0.29
CA ILE A 93 -9.77 -5.68 1.10
C ILE A 93 -9.36 -4.25 1.47
N MET A 94 -8.13 -3.85 1.16
CA MET A 94 -7.63 -2.52 1.47
C MET A 94 -8.42 -1.40 0.75
N LYS A 95 -8.84 -1.65 -0.50
CA LYS A 95 -9.72 -0.70 -1.22
C LYS A 95 -11.07 -0.57 -0.54
N ALA A 96 -11.65 -1.67 -0.08
CA ALA A 96 -12.92 -1.66 0.65
C ALA A 96 -12.79 -0.87 1.96
N ASP A 97 -11.70 -1.06 2.71
CA ASP A 97 -11.41 -0.32 3.94
C ASP A 97 -11.27 1.19 3.68
N LEU A 98 -10.53 1.59 2.65
CA LEU A 98 -10.43 3.00 2.25
C LEU A 98 -11.79 3.57 1.82
N ALA A 99 -12.65 2.78 1.17
CA ALA A 99 -13.98 3.23 0.78
C ALA A 99 -14.88 3.46 2.01
N VAL A 100 -14.81 2.59 3.03
CA VAL A 100 -15.50 2.78 4.31
C VAL A 100 -15.00 4.04 5.01
N LEU A 101 -13.69 4.22 5.11
CA LEU A 101 -13.09 5.42 5.73
C LEU A 101 -13.49 6.71 5.00
N ALA A 102 -13.53 6.70 3.66
CA ALA A 102 -13.98 7.84 2.88
C ALA A 102 -15.45 8.21 3.17
N LEU A 103 -16.31 7.21 3.36
CA LEU A 103 -17.71 7.43 3.74
C LEU A 103 -17.82 8.00 5.16
N GLU A 104 -17.01 7.52 6.09
CA GLU A 104 -16.97 8.03 7.47
C GLU A 104 -16.46 9.48 7.53
N GLU A 105 -15.38 9.82 6.83
CA GLU A 105 -14.91 11.22 6.75
C GLU A 105 -15.95 12.14 6.09
N GLY A 106 -16.61 11.66 5.02
CA GLY A 106 -17.71 12.37 4.37
C GLY A 106 -18.90 12.59 5.32
N PHE A 107 -19.24 11.58 6.12
CA PHE A 107 -20.29 11.66 7.13
C PHE A 107 -19.95 12.66 8.24
N VAL A 108 -18.71 12.68 8.74
CA VAL A 108 -18.25 13.65 9.74
C VAL A 108 -18.27 15.08 9.21
N ARG A 109 -17.90 15.31 7.93
CA ARG A 109 -17.95 16.64 7.31
C ARG A 109 -19.37 17.12 6.98
N SER A 110 -20.33 16.19 6.82
CA SER A 110 -21.72 16.48 6.47
C SER A 110 -22.64 16.70 7.68
N ARG A 111 -22.20 16.41 8.91
CA ARG A 111 -22.94 16.82 10.11
C ARG A 111 -22.92 18.36 10.19
N PRO A 112 -24.08 19.03 10.26
CA PRO A 112 -24.09 20.45 10.61
C PRO A 112 -23.40 20.57 11.97
N ARG A 113 -22.48 21.52 12.12
CA ARG A 113 -22.11 21.99 13.46
C ARG A 113 -23.41 22.42 14.10
N GLU A 114 -23.92 21.63 15.04
CA GLU A 114 -24.99 22.09 15.91
C GLU A 114 -24.49 23.38 16.54
N SER A 115 -25.08 24.49 16.12
CA SER A 115 -24.94 25.79 16.73
C SER A 115 -25.33 25.61 18.19
N ARG A 116 -24.33 25.54 19.06
CA ARG A 116 -24.56 25.73 20.49
C ARG A 116 -24.89 27.21 20.66
N GLU A 117 -26.18 27.47 20.79
CA GLU A 117 -26.74 28.71 21.35
C GLU A 117 -26.26 28.92 22.79
#